data_AF-A0A956JEC8-F1
#
_entry.id   AF-A0A956JEC8-F1
#
_cell.length_a   1.000
_cell.length_b   1.000
_cell.length_c   1.000
_cell.angle_alpha   90.00
_cell.angle_beta   90.00
_cell.angle_gamma   90.00
#
_symmetry.space_group_name_H-M   'P 1'
#
loop_
_entity.id
_entity.type
_entity.pdbx_description
1 polymer ?
#
loop_
_entity_poly.entity_id
_entity_poly.type
_entity_poly.pdbx_seq_one_letter_code
_entity_poly.pdbx_strand_id
1 'polypeptide(L)'
;MSVVAKIFDEMPSRYLKGKVAKKTVFYFSIGSARYTVTLEPESITVEPDKKVEKADVVLKTTPELFEKMVLKGKMPGPIDIARGKVKTNDPLALKGLRDYFDFEGL
;
A
#
# COMPACT_ATOMS: atom_id res chain seq x y z
N MET A 1 0.90 -15.56 -11.48
CA MET A 1 0.53 -14.67 -10.37
C MET A 1 1.22 -13.33 -10.58
N SER A 2 0.52 -12.19 -10.42
CA SER A 2 1.15 -10.87 -10.63
C SER A 2 2.05 -10.50 -9.44
N VAL A 3 3.09 -9.69 -9.67
CA VAL A 3 3.94 -9.17 -8.60
C VAL A 3 3.14 -8.40 -7.54
N VAL A 4 2.10 -7.68 -7.98
CA VAL A 4 1.18 -6.94 -7.12
C VAL A 4 0.46 -7.90 -6.17
N ALA A 5 -0.12 -8.99 -6.68
CA ALA A 5 -0.80 -9.97 -5.85
C ALA A 5 0.15 -10.61 -4.83
N LYS A 6 1.38 -10.96 -5.25
CA LYS A 6 2.40 -11.50 -4.34
C LYS A 6 2.73 -10.54 -3.20
N ILE A 7 2.88 -9.25 -3.48
CA ILE A 7 3.12 -8.23 -2.44
C ILE A 7 1.99 -8.23 -1.42
N PHE A 8 0.73 -8.19 -1.87
CA PHE A 8 -0.43 -8.16 -0.99
C PHE A 8 -0.60 -9.46 -0.18
N ASP A 9 -0.29 -10.61 -0.75
CA ASP A 9 -0.35 -11.90 -0.05
C ASP A 9 0.74 -12.03 1.02
N GLU A 10 1.90 -11.39 0.84
CA GLU A 10 2.98 -11.37 1.83
C GLU A 10 2.83 -10.26 2.88
N MET A 11 1.96 -9.27 2.66
CA MET A 11 1.76 -8.18 3.64
C MET A 11 1.43 -8.68 5.05
N PRO A 12 0.55 -9.68 5.26
CA PRO A 12 0.21 -10.14 6.61
C PRO A 12 1.38 -10.74 7.39
N SER A 13 2.24 -11.53 6.73
CA SER A 13 3.39 -12.16 7.39
C SER A 13 4.52 -11.17 7.68
N ARG A 14 4.55 -10.05 6.95
CA ARG A 14 5.56 -8.99 7.07
C ARG A 14 5.12 -7.81 7.93
N TYR A 15 3.90 -7.83 8.45
CA TYR A 15 3.36 -6.71 9.21
C TYR A 15 4.02 -6.58 10.58
N LEU A 16 4.49 -5.37 10.89
CA LEU A 16 5.15 -5.05 12.15
C LEU A 16 4.11 -4.58 13.16
N LYS A 17 3.70 -5.50 14.05
CA LYS A 17 2.76 -5.20 15.15
C LYS A 17 3.27 -4.05 16.03
N GLY A 18 2.34 -3.21 16.48
CA GLY A 18 2.61 -2.05 17.34
C GLY A 18 3.13 -0.81 16.59
N LYS A 19 3.41 -0.88 15.29
CA LYS A 19 3.82 0.31 14.49
C LYS A 19 2.65 1.22 14.14
N VAL A 20 1.45 0.67 14.02
CA VAL A 20 0.21 1.43 13.78
C VAL A 20 -0.49 1.69 15.10
N ALA A 21 -0.66 2.96 15.47
CA ALA A 21 -1.26 3.34 16.75
C ALA A 21 -2.80 3.20 16.76
N LYS A 22 -3.44 3.39 15.61
CA LYS A 22 -4.90 3.33 15.45
C LYS A 22 -5.27 2.61 14.16
N LYS A 23 -6.44 1.99 14.15
CA LYS A 23 -7.00 1.38 12.93
C LYS A 23 -6.92 2.34 11.76
N THR A 24 -6.27 1.91 10.68
CA THR A 24 -6.07 2.71 9.46
C THR A 24 -6.41 1.84 8.25
N VAL A 25 -7.34 2.31 7.43
CA VAL A 25 -7.81 1.61 6.23
C VAL A 25 -7.18 2.23 5.00
N PHE A 26 -6.41 1.42 4.27
CA PHE A 26 -5.82 1.77 2.99
C PHE A 26 -6.63 1.13 1.85
N TYR A 27 -6.97 1.92 0.85
CA TYR A 27 -7.53 1.43 -0.41
C TYR A 27 -6.53 1.61 -1.55
N PHE A 28 -6.14 0.49 -2.15
CA PHE A 28 -5.19 0.43 -3.24
C PHE A 28 -5.89 0.18 -4.58
N SER A 29 -5.44 0.93 -5.57
CA SER A 29 -5.90 0.91 -6.95
C SER A 29 -4.70 0.82 -7.87
N ILE A 30 -4.24 -0.40 -8.14
CA ILE A 30 -2.98 -0.66 -8.82
C ILE A 30 -3.27 -1.18 -10.23
N GLY A 31 -3.31 -0.27 -11.21
CA GLY A 31 -3.83 -0.59 -12.55
C GLY A 31 -5.29 -1.05 -12.47
N SER A 32 -5.56 -2.30 -12.86
CA SER A 32 -6.87 -2.93 -12.73
C SER A 32 -7.12 -3.56 -11.35
N ALA A 33 -6.08 -3.83 -10.57
CA ALA A 33 -6.20 -4.53 -9.30
C ALA A 33 -6.66 -3.61 -8.16
N ARG A 34 -7.57 -4.11 -7.32
CA ARG A 34 -8.11 -3.39 -6.17
C ARG A 34 -7.86 -4.18 -4.90
N TYR A 35 -7.39 -3.50 -3.86
CA TYR A 35 -7.19 -4.10 -2.54
C TYR A 35 -7.61 -3.12 -1.46
N THR A 36 -8.24 -3.64 -0.42
CA THR A 36 -8.40 -2.92 0.85
C THR A 36 -7.48 -3.59 1.87
N VAL A 37 -6.62 -2.79 2.48
CA VAL A 37 -5.75 -3.24 3.58
C VAL A 37 -6.16 -2.50 4.83
N THR A 38 -6.58 -3.24 5.84
CA THR A 38 -6.91 -2.71 7.15
C THR A 38 -5.75 -3.02 8.09
N LEU A 39 -5.11 -1.97 8.61
CA LEU A 39 -4.06 -2.09 9.61
C LEU A 39 -4.66 -1.82 10.99
N GLU A 40 -4.47 -2.74 11.92
CA GLU A 40 -4.77 -2.56 13.34
C GLU A 40 -3.50 -2.77 14.17
N PRO A 41 -3.41 -2.28 15.41
CA PRO A 41 -2.17 -2.36 16.19
C PRO A 41 -1.58 -3.77 16.29
N GLU A 42 -2.42 -4.80 16.34
CA GLU A 42 -1.98 -6.20 16.52
C GLU A 42 -2.23 -7.11 15.32
N SER A 43 -2.96 -6.62 14.31
CA SER A 43 -3.43 -7.44 13.19
C SER A 43 -3.50 -6.64 11.89
N ILE A 44 -3.59 -7.37 10.80
CA ILE A 44 -3.73 -6.82 9.45
C ILE A 44 -4.69 -7.72 8.68
N THR A 45 -5.55 -7.09 7.89
CA THR A 45 -6.44 -7.78 6.96
C THR A 45 -6.21 -7.23 5.57
N VAL A 46 -5.99 -8.12 4.60
CA VAL A 46 -5.85 -7.79 3.18
C VAL A 46 -7.01 -8.41 2.42
N GLU A 47 -7.79 -7.57 1.74
CA GLU A 47 -9.02 -7.97 1.07
C GLU A 47 -8.94 -7.59 -0.42
N PRO A 48 -8.73 -8.56 -1.34
CA PRO A 48 -8.77 -8.30 -2.77
C PRO A 48 -10.18 -7.93 -3.23
N ASP A 49 -10.26 -7.05 -4.23
CA ASP A 49 -11.50 -6.60 -4.89
C ASP A 49 -12.58 -6.00 -3.98
N LYS A 50 -12.25 -5.77 -2.71
CA LYS A 50 -13.11 -5.04 -1.79
C LYS A 50 -12.95 -3.54 -2.00
N LYS A 51 -14.05 -2.89 -2.38
CA LYS A 51 -14.17 -1.43 -2.35
C LYS A 51 -14.79 -1.02 -1.02
N VAL A 52 -14.15 -0.08 -0.33
CA VAL A 52 -14.70 0.55 0.86
C VAL A 52 -15.27 1.92 0.53
N GLU A 53 -16.35 2.30 1.22
CA GLU A 53 -16.96 3.63 1.06
C GLU A 53 -16.09 4.74 1.66
N LYS A 54 -15.37 4.43 2.75
CA LYS A 54 -14.42 5.33 3.40
C LYS A 54 -13.12 4.58 3.67
N ALA A 55 -12.07 4.99 2.97
CA ALA A 55 -10.69 4.64 3.31
C ALA A 55 -10.01 5.89 3.89
N ASP A 56 -9.17 5.71 4.91
CA ASP A 56 -8.36 6.79 5.46
C ASP A 56 -7.33 7.24 4.42
N VAL A 57 -6.73 6.27 3.72
CA VAL A 57 -5.71 6.49 2.70
C VAL A 57 -6.09 5.79 1.42
N VAL A 58 -6.04 6.50 0.31
CA VAL A 58 -6.24 5.99 -1.03
C VAL A 58 -4.92 6.09 -1.77
N LEU A 59 -4.49 5.01 -2.41
CA LEU A 59 -3.37 5.00 -3.34
C LEU A 59 -3.84 4.51 -4.70
N LYS A 60 -3.71 5.35 -5.73
CA LYS A 60 -3.89 4.94 -7.13
C LYS A 60 -2.56 5.05 -7.85
N THR A 61 -2.08 3.96 -8.42
CA THR A 61 -0.85 3.95 -9.21
C THR A 61 -0.79 2.79 -10.22
N THR A 62 0.33 2.66 -10.93
CA THR A 62 0.61 1.56 -11.84
C THR A 62 1.31 0.41 -11.10
N PRO A 63 1.19 -0.84 -11.56
CA PRO A 63 1.90 -2.00 -10.99
C PRO A 63 3.41 -1.78 -10.83
N GLU A 64 4.06 -1.22 -11.85
CA GLU A 64 5.51 -0.99 -11.87
C GLU A 64 5.97 0.02 -10.81
N LEU A 65 5.17 1.07 -10.57
CA LEU A 65 5.49 2.07 -9.55
C LEU A 65 5.22 1.51 -8.15
N PHE A 66 4.13 0.78 -7.97
CA PHE A 66 3.81 0.13 -6.71
C PHE A 66 4.92 -0.84 -6.28
N GLU A 67 5.39 -1.69 -7.19
CA GLU A 67 6.50 -2.61 -6.95
C GLU A 67 7.78 -1.85 -6.53
N LYS A 68 8.14 -0.79 -7.25
CA LYS A 68 9.31 0.04 -6.93
C LYS A 68 9.18 0.74 -5.58
N MET A 69 7.99 1.21 -5.23
CA MET A 69 7.73 1.88 -3.96
C MET A 69 7.86 0.92 -2.78
N VAL A 70 7.21 -0.25 -2.88
CA VAL A 70 7.15 -1.21 -1.78
C VAL A 70 8.49 -1.94 -1.62
N LEU A 71 8.99 -2.56 -2.70
CA LEU A 71 10.19 -3.41 -2.65
C LEU A 71 11.47 -2.58 -2.62
N LYS A 72 11.57 -1.58 -3.48
CA LYS A 72 12.83 -0.81 -3.66
C LYS A 72 12.87 0.48 -2.83
N GLY A 73 11.79 0.81 -2.12
CA GLY A 73 11.69 2.06 -1.34
C GLY A 73 11.75 3.32 -2.22
N LYS A 74 11.59 3.16 -3.53
CA LYS A 74 11.76 4.25 -4.48
C LYS A 74 10.46 5.02 -4.55
N MET A 75 10.42 6.17 -3.89
CA MET A 75 9.30 7.08 -3.98
C MET A 75 9.13 7.62 -5.41
N PRO A 76 7.89 7.95 -5.82
CA PRO A 76 7.62 8.57 -7.11
C PRO A 76 8.37 9.89 -7.22
N GLY A 77 9.05 10.11 -8.34
CA GLY A 77 9.67 11.41 -8.60
C GLY A 77 8.63 12.47 -8.94
N PRO A 78 9.00 13.76 -8.97
CA PRO A 78 8.10 14.85 -9.36
C PRO A 78 7.41 14.62 -10.71
N ILE A 79 8.10 13.97 -11.66
CA ILE A 79 7.58 13.65 -13.00
C ILE A 79 6.47 12.57 -12.95
N ASP A 80 6.59 11.55 -12.10
CA ASP A 80 5.58 10.49 -11.97
C ASP A 80 4.29 11.03 -11.34
N ILE A 81 4.44 11.96 -10.39
CA ILE A 81 3.32 12.68 -9.77
C ILE A 81 2.67 13.63 -10.80
N ALA A 82 3.47 14.43 -11.52
CA ALA A 82 2.97 15.38 -12.53
C ALA A 82 2.20 14.68 -13.68
N ARG A 83 2.61 13.46 -14.05
CA ARG A 83 1.91 12.63 -15.04
C ARG A 83 0.68 11.92 -14.48
N GLY A 84 0.32 12.16 -13.21
CA GLY A 84 -0.84 11.54 -12.57
C GLY A 84 -0.72 10.03 -12.36
N LYS A 85 0.50 9.47 -12.43
CA LYS A 85 0.75 8.04 -12.23
C LYS A 85 0.65 7.64 -10.76
N VAL A 86 0.66 8.60 -9.85
CA VAL A 86 0.41 8.39 -8.43
C VAL A 86 -0.61 9.42 -7.98
N LYS A 87 -1.68 8.94 -7.35
CA LYS A 87 -2.68 9.79 -6.70
C LYS A 87 -2.91 9.25 -5.30
N THR A 88 -2.81 10.14 -4.32
CA THR A 88 -3.18 9.84 -2.94
C THR A 88 -3.82 11.05 -2.28
N ASN A 89 -4.75 10.80 -1.36
CA ASN A 89 -5.35 11.83 -0.52
C ASN A 89 -4.49 12.12 0.74
N ASP A 90 -3.56 11.23 1.09
CA ASP A 90 -2.67 11.40 2.25
C ASP A 90 -1.23 10.92 1.93
N PRO A 91 -0.39 11.82 1.39
CA PRO A 91 1.00 11.51 1.08
C PRO A 91 1.86 11.15 2.31
N LEU A 92 1.51 11.66 3.50
CA LEU A 92 2.26 11.41 4.73
C LEU A 92 2.01 9.99 5.22
N ALA A 93 0.75 9.57 5.26
CA ALA A 93 0.40 8.19 5.63
C ALA A 93 0.95 7.18 4.62
N LEU A 94 0.98 7.53 3.33
CA LEU A 94 1.63 6.71 2.30
C LEU A 94 3.14 6.58 2.51
N LYS A 95 3.81 7.66 2.93
CA LYS A 95 5.24 7.60 3.26
C LYS A 95 5.53 6.66 4.43
N GLY A 96 4.69 6.68 5.45
CA GLY A 96 4.78 5.78 6.60
C GLY A 96 4.37 4.33 6.30
N LEU A 97 3.71 4.05 5.18
CA LEU A 97 3.24 2.69 4.84
C LEU A 97 4.37 1.67 4.93
N ARG A 98 5.55 1.99 4.39
CA ARG A 98 6.71 1.08 4.42
C ARG A 98 7.22 0.84 5.85
N ASP A 99 7.04 1.77 6.77
CA ASP A 99 7.48 1.62 8.16
C ASP A 99 6.61 0.64 8.95
N TYR A 100 5.44 0.27 8.41
CA TYR A 100 4.53 -0.72 8.99
C TYR A 100 4.85 -2.17 8.57
N PHE A 101 5.78 -2.37 7.64
CA PHE A 101 6.09 -3.68 7.07
C PHE A 101 7.59 -3.92 6.95
N ASP A 102 8.00 -5.16 7.13
CA ASP A 102 9.34 -5.62 6.82
C ASP A 102 9.40 -6.25 5.42
N PHE A 103 9.71 -5.43 4.42
CA PHE A 103 9.91 -5.88 3.04
C PHE A 103 11.39 -6.20 2.73
N GLU A 104 12.26 -6.37 3.73
CA GLU A 104 13.62 -6.86 3.46
C GLU A 104 13.58 -8.28 2.86
N GLY A 105 14.42 -8.50 1.84
CA GLY A 105 14.62 -9.82 1.21
C GLY A 105 13.51 -10.33 0.28
N LEU A 106 12.61 -9.46 -0.21
CA LEU A 106 11.54 -9.80 -1.16
C LEU A 106 11.95 -9.64 -2.64
#